data_AF-A0A3N6S9V0-F1
#
_entry.id   AF-A0A3N6S9V0-F1
#
_cell.length_a   1.000
_cell.length_b   1.000
_cell.length_c   1.000
_cell.angle_alpha   90.00
_cell.angle_beta   90.00
_cell.angle_gamma   90.00
#
_symmetry.space_group_name_H-M   'P 1'
#
loop_
_entity.id
_entity.type
_entity.pdbx_description
1 polymer ?
#
loop_
_entity_poly.entity_id
_entity_poly.type
_entity_poly.pdbx_seq_one_letter_code
_entity_poly.pdbx_strand_id
1 'polypeptide(L)'
;MRLVVAYSGLGITVFGIAYMFVHDGLVHKRFPVGPIADVPYLRKVAAAHQLHHTDKFDGVPYGLFLGPKELEEVGGDEELDKEISRRIKLYKKSSSS
;
A
#
# COMPACT_ATOMS: atom_id res chain seq x y z
N MET A 1 -7.20 -34.95 -0.81
CA MET A 1 -5.83 -34.45 -0.52
C MET A 1 -5.16 -33.78 -1.72
N ARG A 2 -5.08 -34.40 -2.92
CA ARG A 2 -4.43 -33.79 -4.11
C ARG A 2 -5.02 -32.45 -4.58
N LEU A 3 -6.36 -32.31 -4.58
CA LEU A 3 -7.02 -31.07 -4.99
C LEU A 3 -6.75 -29.91 -4.02
N VAL A 4 -6.71 -30.20 -2.71
CA VAL A 4 -6.45 -29.18 -1.68
C VAL A 4 -5.07 -28.56 -1.90
N VAL A 5 -4.04 -29.38 -2.10
CA VAL A 5 -2.67 -28.88 -2.38
C VAL A 5 -2.61 -28.06 -3.67
N ALA A 6 -3.29 -28.49 -4.73
CA ALA A 6 -3.34 -27.76 -5.99
C ALA A 6 -4.00 -26.37 -5.85
N TYR A 7 -5.14 -26.30 -5.16
CA TYR A 7 -5.84 -25.02 -4.94
C TYR A 7 -5.10 -24.11 -3.96
N SER A 8 -4.47 -24.66 -2.92
CA SER A 8 -3.62 -23.88 -2.02
C SER A 8 -2.41 -23.28 -2.76
N GLY A 9 -1.75 -24.06 -3.62
CA GLY A 9 -0.63 -23.58 -4.43
C GLY A 9 -1.04 -22.48 -5.43
N LEU A 10 -2.18 -22.65 -6.08
CA LEU A 10 -2.74 -21.61 -6.96
C LEU A 10 -3.10 -20.34 -6.17
N GLY A 11 -3.73 -20.50 -5.00
CA GLY A 11 -4.09 -19.38 -4.13
C GLY A 11 -2.89 -18.56 -3.68
N ILE A 12 -1.80 -19.22 -3.24
CA ILE A 12 -0.55 -18.56 -2.85
C ILE A 12 0.08 -17.83 -4.05
N THR A 13 0.05 -18.44 -5.23
CA THR A 13 0.59 -17.81 -6.45
C THR A 13 -0.18 -16.55 -6.81
N VAL A 14 -1.51 -16.61 -6.83
CA VAL A 14 -2.36 -15.45 -7.13
C VAL A 14 -2.16 -14.36 -6.06
N PHE A 15 -2.07 -14.73 -4.79
CA PHE A 15 -1.78 -13.80 -3.70
C PHE A 15 -0.41 -13.14 -3.89
N GLY A 16 0.63 -13.91 -4.21
CA GLY A 16 1.98 -13.37 -4.43
C GLY A 16 2.04 -12.40 -5.61
N ILE A 17 1.35 -12.71 -6.71
CA ILE A 17 1.23 -11.78 -7.85
C ILE A 17 0.51 -10.50 -7.41
N ALA A 18 -0.65 -10.62 -6.76
CA ALA A 18 -1.38 -9.44 -6.27
C ALA A 18 -0.53 -8.59 -5.31
N TYR A 19 0.22 -9.24 -4.40
CA TYR A 19 1.12 -8.58 -3.47
C TYR A 19 2.21 -7.79 -4.21
N MET A 20 2.83 -8.36 -5.24
CA MET A 20 3.82 -7.65 -6.07
C MET A 20 3.23 -6.39 -6.72
N PHE A 21 2.01 -6.46 -7.28
CA PHE A 21 1.37 -5.27 -7.85
C PHE A 21 1.13 -4.18 -6.80
N VAL A 22 0.70 -4.53 -5.58
CA VAL A 22 0.48 -3.55 -4.52
C VAL A 22 1.81 -3.01 -3.98
N HIS A 23 2.69 -3.88 -3.51
CA HIS A 23 3.92 -3.45 -2.85
C HIS A 23 4.93 -2.84 -3.84
N ASP A 24 5.28 -3.56 -4.89
CA ASP A 24 6.34 -3.14 -5.81
C ASP A 24 5.82 -2.12 -6.84
N GLY A 25 4.63 -2.38 -7.38
CA GLY A 25 3.99 -1.52 -8.36
C GLY A 25 3.44 -0.24 -7.73
N LEU A 26 2.46 -0.35 -6.83
CA LEU A 26 1.76 0.82 -6.29
C LEU A 26 2.58 1.59 -5.25
N VAL A 27 3.14 0.88 -4.27
CA VAL A 27 3.79 1.50 -3.11
C VAL A 27 5.17 2.00 -3.49
N HIS A 28 6.01 1.15 -4.11
CA HIS A 28 7.37 1.50 -4.54
C HIS A 28 7.45 2.12 -5.94
N LYS A 29 6.35 2.18 -6.70
CA LYS A 29 6.30 2.78 -8.05
C LYS A 29 7.30 2.16 -9.03
N ARG A 30 7.61 0.86 -8.90
CA ARG A 30 8.56 0.16 -9.79
C ARG A 30 8.02 -0.03 -11.21
N PHE A 31 6.70 -0.09 -11.36
CA PHE A 31 6.00 -0.21 -12.65
C PHE A 31 4.57 0.35 -12.55
N PRO A 32 3.94 0.75 -13.66
CA PRO A 32 2.58 1.27 -13.65
C PRO A 32 1.56 0.18 -13.27
N VAL A 33 0.65 0.51 -12.35
CA VAL A 33 -0.42 -0.38 -11.86
C VAL A 33 -1.82 0.04 -12.34
N GLY A 34 -1.89 1.03 -13.22
CA GLY A 34 -3.13 1.55 -13.78
C GLY A 34 -4.11 2.05 -12.71
N PRO A 35 -5.43 1.77 -12.85
CA PRO A 35 -6.49 2.34 -12.01
C PRO A 35 -6.46 1.86 -10.55
N ILE A 36 -5.64 0.85 -10.25
CA ILE A 36 -5.47 0.34 -8.87
C ILE A 36 -4.91 1.44 -7.95
N ALA A 37 -4.14 2.39 -8.49
CA ALA A 37 -3.63 3.53 -7.74
C ALA A 37 -4.72 4.51 -7.26
N ASP A 38 -5.93 4.41 -7.83
CA ASP A 38 -7.05 5.29 -7.51
C ASP A 38 -7.94 4.78 -6.39
N VAL A 39 -7.76 3.52 -5.99
CA VAL A 39 -8.51 2.90 -4.90
C VAL A 39 -8.17 3.59 -3.58
N PRO A 40 -9.15 4.21 -2.87
CA PRO A 40 -8.87 5.01 -1.68
C PRO A 40 -8.08 4.28 -0.61
N TYR A 41 -8.44 3.02 -0.33
CA TYR A 41 -7.75 2.22 0.69
C TYR A 41 -6.30 1.89 0.30
N LEU A 42 -6.03 1.52 -0.96
CA LEU A 42 -4.67 1.23 -1.40
C LEU A 42 -3.80 2.49 -1.42
N ARG A 43 -4.40 3.67 -1.64
CA ARG A 43 -3.72 4.95 -1.45
C ARG A 43 -3.34 5.20 0.01
N LYS A 44 -4.23 4.86 0.97
CA LYS A 44 -3.91 4.92 2.41
C LYS A 44 -2.77 3.99 2.77
N VAL A 45 -2.80 2.74 2.29
CA VAL A 45 -1.72 1.76 2.47
C VAL A 45 -0.40 2.30 1.95
N ALA A 46 -0.39 2.87 0.74
CA ALA A 46 0.83 3.42 0.17
C ALA A 46 1.35 4.65 0.93
N ALA A 47 0.46 5.46 1.51
CA ALA A 47 0.84 6.57 2.38
C ALA A 47 1.43 6.07 3.72
N ALA A 48 0.79 5.08 4.35
CA ALA A 48 1.27 4.47 5.59
C ALA A 48 2.66 3.84 5.42
N HIS A 49 2.88 3.11 4.31
CA HIS A 49 4.19 2.55 4.00
C HIS A 49 5.24 3.63 3.72
N GLN A 50 4.87 4.77 3.15
CA GLN A 50 5.82 5.88 3.00
C GLN A 50 6.30 6.40 4.35
N LEU A 51 5.41 6.48 5.34
CA LEU A 51 5.75 6.91 6.69
C LEU A 51 6.67 5.93 7.40
N HIS A 52 6.49 4.62 7.19
CA HIS A 52 7.44 3.59 7.65
C HIS A 52 8.87 3.89 7.20
N HIS A 53 9.08 4.21 5.91
CA HIS A 53 10.41 4.56 5.36
C HIS A 53 10.97 5.90 5.86
N THR A 54 10.21 6.70 6.60
CA THR A 54 10.72 7.92 7.23
C THR A 54 11.23 7.70 8.65
N ASP A 55 11.13 6.48 9.18
CA ASP A 55 11.48 6.10 10.56
C ASP A 55 10.79 6.98 11.63
N LYS A 56 9.70 7.67 11.28
CA LYS A 56 8.81 8.32 12.25
C LYS A 56 8.08 7.26 13.06
N PHE A 57 7.64 7.60 14.27
CA PHE A 57 6.91 6.70 15.16
C PHE A 57 7.66 5.37 15.41
N ASP A 58 8.98 5.46 15.63
CA ASP A 58 9.87 4.30 15.81
C ASP A 58 9.82 3.28 14.66
N GLY A 59 9.55 3.75 13.44
CA GLY A 59 9.44 2.92 12.25
C GLY A 59 8.11 2.17 12.14
N VAL A 60 7.09 2.45 12.96
CA VAL A 60 5.72 1.98 12.72
C VAL A 60 5.14 2.75 11.53
N PRO A 61 4.44 2.11 10.56
CA PRO A 61 3.90 0.74 10.56
C PRO A 61 4.74 -0.34 9.84
N TYR A 62 4.65 -1.60 10.27
CA TYR A 62 5.38 -2.73 9.67
C TYR A 62 4.53 -3.56 8.70
N GLY A 63 3.21 -3.56 8.88
CA GLY A 63 2.28 -4.31 8.05
C GLY A 63 1.89 -3.52 6.81
N LEU A 64 1.98 -4.13 5.62
CA LEU A 64 1.58 -3.48 4.37
C LEU A 64 0.11 -3.02 4.41
N PHE A 65 -0.82 -3.92 4.68
CA PHE A 65 -2.26 -3.61 4.70
C PHE A 65 -2.75 -3.08 6.04
N LEU A 66 -2.06 -3.42 7.13
CA LEU A 66 -2.43 -2.98 8.47
C LEU A 66 -1.84 -1.62 8.83
N GLY A 67 -0.96 -1.06 8.01
CA GLY A 67 -0.25 0.15 8.35
C GLY A 67 -1.10 1.38 8.72
N PRO A 68 -2.28 1.61 8.09
CA PRO A 68 -3.18 2.67 8.55
C PRO A 68 -3.65 2.47 10.00
N LYS A 69 -3.93 1.22 10.40
CA LYS A 69 -4.37 0.89 11.75
C LYS A 69 -3.21 0.98 12.75
N GLU A 70 -2.03 0.48 12.38
CA GLU A 70 -0.84 0.60 13.23
C GLU A 70 -0.45 2.07 13.46
N LEU A 71 -0.61 2.93 12.46
CA LEU A 71 -0.42 4.37 12.62
C LEU A 71 -1.47 5.01 13.54
N GLU A 72 -2.74 4.58 13.45
CA GLU A 72 -3.79 5.04 14.36
C GLU A 72 -3.47 4.69 15.82
N GLU A 73 -2.93 3.49 16.08
CA GLU A 73 -2.55 3.04 17.42
C GLU A 73 -1.40 3.84 18.04
N VAL A 74 -0.54 4.47 17.21
CA VAL A 74 0.59 5.31 17.66
C VAL A 74 0.32 6.82 17.52
N GLY A 75 -0.89 7.24 17.13
CA GLY A 75 -1.26 8.65 16.95
C GLY A 75 -0.63 9.32 15.73
N GLY A 76 -0.39 8.57 14.66
CA GLY A 76 0.18 9.03 13.39
C GLY A 76 -0.85 9.43 12.33
N ASP A 77 -2.11 9.61 12.71
CA ASP A 77 -3.25 9.91 11.82
C ASP A 77 -3.07 11.24 11.07
N GLU A 78 -2.61 12.29 11.74
CA GLU A 78 -2.37 13.58 11.09
C GLU A 78 -1.29 13.49 10.01
N GLU A 79 -0.20 12.75 10.26
CA GLU A 79 0.89 12.56 9.30
C GLU A 79 0.43 11.70 8.12
N LEU A 80 -0.41 10.70 8.39
CA LEU A 80 -1.02 9.86 7.37
C LEU A 80 -1.90 10.69 6.43
N ASP A 81 -2.77 11.56 6.97
CA ASP A 81 -3.66 12.41 6.17
C ASP A 81 -2.90 13.47 5.36
N LYS A 82 -1.80 14.01 5.89
CA LYS A 82 -0.89 14.88 5.13
C LYS A 82 -0.30 14.15 3.93
N GLU A 83 0.19 12.92 4.12
CA GLU A 83 0.79 12.13 3.04
C GLU A 83 -0.26 11.69 2.00
N ILE A 84 -1.47 11.30 2.43
CA ILE A 84 -2.59 11.00 1.52
C ILE A 84 -2.92 12.23 0.67
N SER A 85 -3.04 13.40 1.30
CA SER A 85 -3.32 14.66 0.61
C SER A 85 -2.24 15.03 -0.40
N ARG A 86 -0.96 14.82 -0.04
CA ARG A 86 0.18 14.99 -0.96
C ARG A 86 0.06 14.09 -2.18
N ARG A 87 -0.25 12.81 -1.97
CA ARG A 87 -0.42 11.81 -3.05
C ARG A 87 -1.57 12.16 -3.99
N ILE A 88 -2.71 12.61 -3.46
CA ILE A 88 -3.85 13.07 -4.28
C ILE A 88 -3.45 14.27 -5.14
N LYS A 89 -2.75 15.25 -4.58
CA LYS A 89 -2.26 16.42 -5.34
C LYS A 89 -1.30 16.01 -6.45
N LEU A 90 -0.36 15.12 -6.18
CA LEU A 90 0.60 14.62 -7.16
C LEU A 90 -0.11 13.88 -8.31
N TYR A 91 -1.07 13.02 -7.99
CA TYR A 91 -1.85 12.31 -8.98
C TYR A 91 -2.65 13.27 -9.89
N LYS A 92 -3.36 14.24 -9.30
CA LYS A 92 -4.11 15.26 -10.05
C LYS A 92 -3.19 16.06 -10.99
N LYS A 93 -1.99 16.41 -10.53
CA LYS A 93 -1.00 17.11 -11.35
C LYS A 93 -0.57 16.27 -12.55
N SER A 94 -0.28 14.98 -12.35
CA SER A 94 0.12 14.08 -13.44
C SER A 94 -1.00 13.79 -14.44
N SER A 95 -2.28 13.83 -14.03
CA SER A 95 -3.42 13.63 -14.94
C SER A 95 -3.79 14.86 -15.76
N SER A 96 -3.28 16.04 -15.40
CA SER A 96 -3.56 17.32 -16.08
C SER A 96 -2.39 17.83 -16.94
N SER A 97 -1.31 17.05 -17.03
CA SER A 97 -0.13 17.32 -17.87
C SER A 97 -0.12 16.36 -19.06
#